data_AF-A0A7J4IY99-F1
#
_entry.id   AF-A0A7J4IY99-F1
#
_cell.length_a   1.000
_cell.length_b   1.000
_cell.length_c   1.000
_cell.angle_alpha   90.00
_cell.angle_beta   90.00
_cell.angle_gamma   90.00
#
_symmetry.space_group_name_H-M   'P 1'
#
loop_
_entity.id
_entity.type
_entity.pdbx_description
1 polymer ?
#
loop_
_entity_poly.entity_id
_entity_poly.type
_entity_poly.pdbx_seq_one_letter_code
_entity_poly.pdbx_strand_id
1 'polypeptide(L)'
;MEHDCCIQEKNSHNTEENRDQDTKQPSKVFLLIGTLLIGAVLVQAFNFTQINQANGLLEKQSAAVSLAGSNVQNAGAPDMSGWTDNEKMNYEMHGVIPARAQVSATASSPGINTAPSTANFSEVSPKGVPIIYGSELGVDFDDVSPNNQQKANETIAVLSAFDQEKSGKFIELQGEKFQRYIKITSQISCEYCCGAESIIFPDGKRACGCAHSYSMRGLAKYLLDKHADEFTDDQILEELGKWKTLYFPGALAQKAQALKDKGIEFSYINLASNKYRGLENGEPQGGSMVGGC
;
A
#
# COMPACT_ATOMS: atom_id res chain seq x y z
N MET A 1 4.73 93.00 -11.14
CA MET A 1 5.70 92.09 -10.50
C MET A 1 5.06 91.72 -9.16
N GLU A 2 4.68 90.44 -9.05
CA GLU A 2 4.49 89.61 -7.83
C GLU A 2 3.40 90.07 -6.83
N HIS A 3 2.21 89.45 -6.70
CA HIS A 3 1.80 88.06 -6.34
C HIS A 3 2.48 87.53 -5.06
N ASP A 4 1.82 87.10 -3.97
CA ASP A 4 0.40 86.83 -3.68
C ASP A 4 0.10 86.74 -2.14
N CYS A 5 -1.19 86.94 -1.82
CA CYS A 5 -2.04 86.56 -0.67
C CYS A 5 -1.55 85.49 0.34
N CYS A 6 -1.69 85.61 1.67
CA CYS A 6 -2.86 85.71 2.59
C CYS A 6 -3.37 84.37 3.20
N ILE A 7 -3.60 84.43 4.54
CA ILE A 7 -4.69 83.78 5.35
C ILE A 7 -4.42 82.50 6.17
N GLN A 8 -4.61 82.71 7.49
CA GLN A 8 -5.11 81.90 8.64
C GLN A 8 -5.22 80.37 8.63
N GLU A 9 -4.96 79.78 9.81
CA GLU A 9 -5.81 78.72 10.38
C GLU A 9 -5.83 78.72 11.94
N LYS A 10 -6.93 78.19 12.48
CA LYS A 10 -7.47 78.32 13.85
C LYS A 10 -7.23 77.05 14.68
N ASN A 11 -7.00 77.25 15.99
CA ASN A 11 -7.50 76.49 17.16
C ASN A 11 -7.35 74.95 17.26
N SER A 12 -6.64 74.48 18.31
CA SER A 12 -7.23 74.04 19.61
C SER A 12 -6.48 72.88 20.28
N HIS A 13 -5.98 73.17 21.50
CA HIS A 13 -5.69 72.36 22.69
C HIS A 13 -5.90 70.82 22.73
N ASN A 14 -4.94 70.12 23.37
CA ASN A 14 -5.03 69.28 24.59
C ASN A 14 -3.66 68.62 24.88
N THR A 15 -2.88 69.03 25.89
CA THR A 15 -2.77 68.56 27.31
C THR A 15 -2.28 67.12 27.51
N GLU A 16 -1.02 67.02 27.98
CA GLU A 16 -0.23 65.88 28.47
C GLU A 16 -0.74 65.36 29.84
N GLU A 17 -0.89 64.04 30.00
CA GLU A 17 0.04 63.09 30.66
C GLU A 17 0.04 63.13 32.20
N ASN A 18 -0.49 62.07 32.83
CA ASN A 18 0.29 61.36 33.85
C ASN A 18 -0.19 59.91 34.08
N ARG A 19 0.80 59.08 34.36
CA ARG A 19 0.84 57.61 34.40
C ARG A 19 0.52 57.12 35.81
N ASP A 20 -0.34 56.10 35.92
CA ASP A 20 -0.35 55.20 37.08
C ASP A 20 -0.53 53.75 36.61
N GLN A 21 0.18 52.85 37.30
CA GLN A 21 0.45 51.47 36.88
C GLN A 21 -0.60 50.46 37.37
N ASP A 22 -0.87 49.49 36.50
CA ASP A 22 -1.03 48.06 36.81
C ASP A 22 -2.37 47.51 37.37
N THR A 23 -3.11 46.83 36.48
CA THR A 23 -3.57 45.43 36.65
C THR A 23 -4.31 45.04 35.35
N LYS A 24 -3.57 44.58 34.34
CA LYS A 24 -4.20 44.07 33.11
C LYS A 24 -4.82 42.70 33.39
N GLN A 25 -6.14 42.65 33.54
CA GLN A 25 -6.89 41.42 33.34
C GLN A 25 -6.59 40.87 31.93
N PRO A 26 -6.20 39.58 31.80
CA PRO A 26 -5.95 39.01 30.48
C PRO A 26 -7.26 38.95 29.69
N SER A 27 -7.24 39.57 28.51
CA SER A 27 -8.33 39.51 27.53
C SER A 27 -8.77 38.06 27.30
N LYS A 28 -10.09 37.83 27.21
CA LYS A 28 -10.71 36.51 26.97
C LYS A 28 -10.13 35.76 25.76
N VAL A 29 -9.51 36.49 24.83
CA VAL A 29 -8.80 35.96 23.66
C VAL A 29 -7.54 35.17 24.06
N PHE A 30 -6.78 35.62 25.06
CA PHE A 30 -5.60 34.91 25.56
C PHE A 30 -5.95 33.64 26.33
N LEU A 31 -7.09 33.63 27.03
CA LEU A 31 -7.61 32.43 27.70
C LEU A 31 -8.01 31.34 26.69
N LEU A 32 -8.66 31.71 25.58
CA LEU A 32 -9.04 30.76 24.53
C LEU A 32 -7.83 30.18 23.77
N ILE A 33 -6.85 31.01 23.42
CA ILE A 33 -5.61 30.55 22.76
C ILE A 33 -4.80 29.65 23.70
N GLY A 34 -4.73 29.99 25.00
CA GLY A 34 -4.09 29.16 26.02
C GLY A 34 -4.74 27.78 26.15
N THR A 35 -6.07 27.70 26.17
CA THR A 35 -6.78 26.40 26.24
C THR A 35 -6.57 25.53 24.99
N LEU A 36 -6.46 26.13 23.81
CA LEU A 36 -6.23 25.40 22.55
C LEU A 36 -4.81 24.84 22.47
N LEU A 37 -3.80 25.60 22.92
CA LEU A 37 -2.41 25.15 22.97
C LEU A 37 -2.19 24.05 24.03
N ILE A 38 -2.83 24.16 25.20
CA ILE A 38 -2.77 23.11 26.23
C ILE A 38 -3.44 21.82 25.72
N GLY A 39 -4.57 21.93 25.01
CA GLY A 39 -5.22 20.78 24.38
C GLY A 39 -4.33 20.06 23.36
N ALA A 40 -3.63 20.80 22.50
CA ALA A 40 -2.70 20.23 21.52
C ALA A 40 -1.49 19.53 22.18
N VAL A 41 -0.94 20.11 23.25
CA VAL A 41 0.17 19.51 24.02
C VAL A 41 -0.29 18.23 24.75
N LEU A 42 -1.52 18.20 25.29
CA LEU A 42 -2.06 17.01 25.94
C LEU A 42 -2.33 15.87 24.95
N VAL A 43 -2.79 16.17 23.73
CA VAL A 43 -2.97 15.15 22.67
C VAL A 43 -1.62 14.57 22.23
N GLN A 44 -0.59 15.40 22.09
CA GLN A 44 0.77 14.92 21.78
C GLN A 44 1.36 14.09 22.93
N ALA A 45 1.14 14.47 24.19
CA ALA A 45 1.59 13.71 25.35
C ALA A 45 0.90 12.33 25.45
N PHE A 46 -0.39 12.25 25.11
CA PHE A 46 -1.13 10.99 25.09
C PHE A 46 -0.64 10.03 24.00
N ASN A 47 -0.30 10.55 22.82
CA ASN A 47 0.35 9.76 21.75
C ASN A 47 1.75 9.27 22.18
N PHE A 48 2.53 10.10 22.89
CA PHE A 48 3.86 9.71 23.37
C PHE A 48 3.82 8.60 24.43
N THR A 49 2.80 8.59 25.31
CA THR A 49 2.64 7.51 26.30
C THR A 49 2.23 6.16 25.69
N GLN A 50 1.43 6.14 24.62
CA GLN A 50 1.05 4.91 23.92
C GLN A 50 2.26 4.28 23.20
N ILE A 51 3.11 5.10 22.58
CA ILE A 51 4.32 4.65 21.86
C ILE A 51 5.37 4.07 22.84
N ASN A 52 5.54 4.66 24.02
CA ASN A 52 6.53 4.17 24.98
C ASN A 52 6.13 2.84 25.66
N GLN A 53 4.83 2.55 25.81
CA GLN A 53 4.38 1.24 26.28
C GLN A 53 4.60 0.13 25.24
N ALA A 54 4.51 0.45 23.94
CA ALA A 54 4.85 -0.49 22.86
C ALA A 54 6.36 -0.80 22.81
N ASN A 55 7.22 0.20 23.05
CA ASN A 55 8.68 0.02 23.06
C ASN A 55 9.17 -0.78 24.29
N GLY A 56 8.52 -0.64 25.45
CA GLY A 56 8.88 -1.39 26.66
C GLY A 56 8.53 -2.90 26.61
N LEU A 57 7.63 -3.31 25.72
CA LEU A 57 7.36 -4.73 25.43
C LEU A 57 8.36 -5.33 24.44
N LEU A 58 8.92 -4.50 23.55
CA LEU A 58 9.90 -4.91 22.55
C LEU A 58 11.29 -5.21 23.17
N GLU A 59 11.73 -4.41 24.15
CA GLU A 59 12.98 -4.68 24.88
C GLU A 59 12.92 -5.96 25.75
N LYS A 60 11.73 -6.35 26.21
CA LYS A 60 11.56 -7.62 26.96
C LYS A 60 11.59 -8.86 26.06
N GLN A 61 11.35 -8.71 24.75
CA GLN A 61 11.49 -9.78 23.78
C GLN A 61 12.93 -9.91 23.25
N SER A 62 13.68 -8.81 23.12
CA SER A 62 15.06 -8.86 22.64
C SER A 62 16.05 -9.48 23.64
N ALA A 63 15.80 -9.34 24.95
CA ALA A 63 16.62 -9.97 25.99
C ALA A 63 16.52 -11.52 26.02
N ALA A 64 15.47 -12.11 25.42
CA ALA A 64 15.31 -13.56 25.34
C ALA A 64 16.00 -14.20 24.10
N VAL A 65 16.40 -13.40 23.12
CA VAL A 65 16.92 -13.88 21.81
C VAL A 65 18.45 -14.02 21.79
N SER A 66 19.17 -13.43 22.75
CA SER A 66 20.65 -13.46 22.74
C SER A 66 21.29 -14.76 23.25
N LEU A 67 20.54 -15.86 23.44
CA LEU A 67 21.08 -17.12 23.99
C LEU A 67 20.85 -18.39 23.14
N ALA A 68 20.56 -18.26 21.84
CA ALA A 68 20.46 -19.42 20.95
C ALA A 68 21.31 -19.22 19.69
N GLY A 69 22.63 -19.33 19.87
CA GLY A 69 23.57 -19.46 18.76
C GLY A 69 23.52 -20.87 18.15
N SER A 70 23.47 -20.91 16.82
CA SER A 70 24.02 -21.96 15.95
C SER A 70 23.39 -23.35 15.98
N ASN A 71 22.46 -23.61 15.04
CA ASN A 71 22.50 -24.80 14.17
C ASN A 71 21.43 -24.69 13.07
N VAL A 72 21.85 -24.36 11.84
CA VAL A 72 21.02 -24.47 10.64
C VAL A 72 21.09 -25.94 10.19
N GLN A 73 20.00 -26.68 10.38
CA GLN A 73 19.82 -27.99 9.75
C GLN A 73 18.72 -27.92 8.68
N ASN A 74 19.14 -28.35 7.49
CA ASN A 74 18.43 -28.54 6.24
C ASN A 74 17.10 -29.31 6.44
N ALA A 75 15.94 -28.71 6.10
CA ALA A 75 14.67 -29.41 6.10
C ALA A 75 14.55 -30.29 4.83
N GLY A 76 14.54 -31.61 5.01
CA GLY A 76 14.45 -32.61 3.94
C GLY A 76 13.05 -32.74 3.33
N ALA A 77 13.00 -33.29 2.12
CA ALA A 77 11.76 -33.58 1.38
C ALA A 77 10.77 -34.47 2.17
N PRO A 78 9.45 -34.31 1.96
CA PRO A 78 8.44 -35.14 2.64
C PRO A 78 8.55 -36.61 2.23
N ASP A 79 8.35 -37.53 3.19
CA ASP A 79 8.33 -38.97 2.93
C ASP A 79 7.06 -39.36 2.14
N MET A 80 7.26 -39.74 0.87
CA MET A 80 6.19 -40.11 -0.07
C MET A 80 6.01 -41.63 -0.20
N SER A 81 6.67 -42.44 0.63
CA SER A 81 6.65 -43.90 0.54
C SER A 81 5.24 -44.50 0.68
N GLY A 82 4.34 -43.82 1.38
CA GLY A 82 2.94 -44.23 1.57
C GLY A 82 1.91 -43.59 0.63
N TRP A 83 2.33 -42.83 -0.39
CA TRP A 83 1.43 -42.08 -1.28
C TRP A 83 1.05 -42.88 -2.51
N THR A 84 -0.20 -42.73 -2.95
CA THR A 84 -0.67 -43.23 -4.25
C THR A 84 -0.03 -42.43 -5.38
N ASP A 85 0.02 -43.01 -6.58
CA ASP A 85 0.62 -42.33 -7.75
C ASP A 85 -0.12 -41.03 -8.09
N ASN A 86 -1.44 -40.97 -7.89
CA ASN A 86 -2.21 -39.75 -8.07
C ASN A 86 -1.84 -38.67 -7.04
N GLU A 87 -1.53 -39.04 -5.79
CA GLU A 87 -1.08 -38.07 -4.77
C GLU A 87 0.34 -37.58 -5.03
N LYS A 88 1.23 -38.46 -5.51
CA LYS A 88 2.59 -38.07 -5.93
C LYS A 88 2.54 -37.13 -7.13
N MET A 89 1.76 -37.47 -8.17
CA MET A 89 1.58 -36.58 -9.33
C MET A 89 0.92 -35.25 -8.94
N ASN A 90 -0.07 -35.25 -8.04
CA ASN A 90 -0.71 -34.01 -7.60
C ASN A 90 0.25 -33.14 -6.78
N TYR A 91 1.18 -33.74 -6.05
CA TYR A 91 2.26 -33.00 -5.37
C TYR A 91 3.33 -32.51 -6.34
N GLU A 92 3.76 -33.32 -7.30
CA GLU A 92 4.74 -32.94 -8.32
C GLU A 92 4.21 -31.85 -9.26
N MET A 93 2.92 -31.88 -9.59
CA MET A 93 2.27 -30.91 -10.50
C MET A 93 1.70 -29.69 -9.77
N HIS A 94 1.21 -29.86 -8.54
CA HIS A 94 0.44 -28.82 -7.84
C HIS A 94 0.91 -28.53 -6.41
N GLY A 95 1.92 -29.24 -5.89
CA GLY A 95 2.44 -29.02 -4.53
C GLY A 95 1.47 -29.40 -3.40
N VAL A 96 0.39 -30.14 -3.70
CA VAL A 96 -0.67 -30.46 -2.74
C VAL A 96 -0.33 -31.75 -1.98
N ILE A 97 -0.14 -31.63 -0.66
CA ILE A 97 0.01 -32.79 0.23
C ILE A 97 -1.40 -33.36 0.54
N PRO A 98 -1.63 -34.67 0.38
CA PRO A 98 -2.95 -35.25 0.66
C PRO A 98 -3.31 -35.11 2.14
N ALA A 99 -4.58 -34.82 2.44
CA ALA A 99 -5.07 -34.53 3.80
C ALA A 99 -4.69 -35.61 4.82
N ARG A 100 -4.63 -36.89 4.41
CA ARG A 100 -4.20 -38.00 5.27
C ARG A 100 -2.71 -37.96 5.65
N ALA A 101 -1.86 -37.38 4.81
CA ALA A 101 -0.42 -37.24 5.07
C ALA A 101 -0.12 -35.98 5.91
N GLN A 102 -1.08 -35.07 6.06
CA GLN A 102 -0.96 -33.89 6.92
C GLN A 102 -1.07 -34.23 8.43
N VAL A 103 -1.50 -35.45 8.80
CA VAL A 103 -1.87 -35.80 10.18
C VAL A 103 -0.72 -36.43 11.00
N SER A 104 0.44 -36.73 10.41
CA SER A 104 1.52 -37.41 11.14
C SER A 104 2.48 -36.49 11.93
N ALA A 105 2.16 -35.20 12.10
CA ALA A 105 3.03 -34.25 12.82
C ALA A 105 2.54 -33.87 14.23
N THR A 106 1.73 -34.71 14.91
CA THR A 106 1.31 -34.46 16.30
C THR A 106 1.70 -35.59 17.24
N ALA A 107 3.01 -35.69 17.51
CA ALA A 107 3.52 -36.21 18.78
C ALA A 107 5.01 -35.86 18.91
N SER A 108 5.35 -34.80 19.65
CA SER A 108 6.50 -34.71 20.59
C SER A 108 6.76 -33.27 21.07
N SER A 109 6.66 -33.09 22.39
CA SER A 109 7.18 -32.01 23.26
C SER A 109 6.68 -30.55 23.12
N PRO A 110 6.48 -29.84 24.25
CA PRO A 110 6.16 -28.43 24.30
C PRO A 110 7.42 -27.59 24.02
N GLY A 111 7.89 -27.63 22.78
CA GLY A 111 8.74 -26.60 22.21
C GLY A 111 7.83 -25.62 21.50
N ILE A 112 7.98 -24.32 21.79
CA ILE A 112 7.28 -23.25 21.09
C ILE A 112 7.71 -23.30 19.62
N ASN A 113 6.98 -24.06 18.81
CA ASN A 113 7.02 -23.97 17.37
C ASN A 113 6.15 -22.76 17.00
N THR A 114 6.72 -21.56 17.11
CA THR A 114 6.18 -20.43 16.37
C THR A 114 6.47 -20.74 14.91
N ALA A 115 5.51 -21.40 14.24
CA ALA A 115 5.44 -21.30 12.78
C ALA A 115 5.56 -19.81 12.42
N PRO A 116 6.33 -19.42 11.39
CA PRO A 116 6.29 -18.05 10.93
C PRO A 116 4.83 -17.75 10.65
N SER A 117 4.24 -16.78 11.37
CA SER A 117 2.87 -16.38 11.10
C SER A 117 2.87 -15.87 9.67
N THR A 118 2.28 -16.61 8.74
CA THR A 118 2.03 -16.06 7.42
C THR A 118 1.21 -14.79 7.62
N ALA A 119 1.66 -13.67 7.05
CA ALA A 119 0.90 -12.43 7.13
C ALA A 119 -0.52 -12.70 6.62
N ASN A 120 -1.53 -12.35 7.42
CA ASN A 120 -2.91 -12.54 6.99
C ASN A 120 -3.16 -11.63 5.79
N PHE A 121 -3.67 -12.16 4.68
CA PHE A 121 -4.01 -11.34 3.50
C PHE A 121 -4.89 -10.13 3.85
N SER A 122 -5.79 -10.30 4.83
CA SER A 122 -6.65 -9.21 5.31
C SER A 122 -5.90 -8.02 5.89
N GLU A 123 -4.65 -8.19 6.36
CA GLU A 123 -3.81 -7.10 6.89
C GLU A 123 -3.23 -6.23 5.77
N VAL A 124 -3.09 -6.78 4.55
CA VAL A 124 -2.44 -6.11 3.42
C VAL A 124 -3.42 -5.75 2.29
N SER A 125 -4.60 -6.35 2.28
CA SER A 125 -5.66 -6.05 1.31
C SER A 125 -6.08 -4.59 1.42
N PRO A 126 -6.03 -3.80 0.32
CA PRO A 126 -6.66 -2.48 0.30
C PRO A 126 -8.18 -2.63 0.48
N LYS A 127 -8.82 -1.55 0.94
CA LYS A 127 -10.24 -1.51 1.32
C LYS A 127 -10.93 -0.23 0.86
N GLY A 128 -12.23 -0.35 0.59
CA GLY A 128 -13.11 0.74 0.21
C GLY A 128 -12.86 1.33 -1.19
N VAL A 129 -13.50 2.46 -1.43
CA VAL A 129 -13.47 3.17 -2.72
C VAL A 129 -12.13 3.90 -2.89
N PRO A 130 -11.40 3.68 -3.99
CA PRO A 130 -10.21 4.46 -4.30
C PRO A 130 -10.47 5.96 -4.34
N ILE A 131 -9.57 6.74 -3.75
CA ILE A 131 -9.69 8.19 -3.68
C ILE A 131 -9.65 8.78 -5.11
N ILE A 132 -10.54 9.74 -5.37
CA ILE A 132 -10.76 10.38 -6.69
C ILE A 132 -11.45 9.44 -7.67
N TYR A 133 -10.73 8.48 -8.25
CA TYR A 133 -11.22 7.73 -9.42
C TYR A 133 -12.23 6.62 -9.10
N GLY A 134 -12.28 6.14 -7.86
CA GLY A 134 -13.15 5.01 -7.49
C GLY A 134 -14.63 5.31 -7.73
N SER A 135 -15.08 6.50 -7.32
CA SER A 135 -16.47 6.96 -7.55
C SER A 135 -16.74 7.29 -9.02
N GLU A 136 -15.75 7.81 -9.73
CA GLU A 136 -15.89 8.19 -11.15
C GLU A 136 -16.04 6.97 -12.06
N LEU A 137 -15.30 5.90 -11.74
CA LEU A 137 -15.29 4.66 -12.51
C LEU A 137 -16.32 3.64 -11.99
N GLY A 138 -16.87 3.85 -10.79
CA GLY A 138 -17.76 2.90 -10.13
C GLY A 138 -17.03 1.61 -9.72
N VAL A 139 -15.81 1.74 -9.22
CA VAL A 139 -14.96 0.62 -8.78
C VAL A 139 -14.63 0.75 -7.29
N ASP A 140 -14.58 -0.39 -6.61
CA ASP A 140 -14.24 -0.49 -5.19
C ASP A 140 -13.18 -1.58 -5.01
N PHE A 141 -12.27 -1.44 -4.04
CA PHE A 141 -11.33 -2.50 -3.71
C PHE A 141 -12.03 -3.75 -3.16
N ASP A 142 -13.14 -3.59 -2.45
CA ASP A 142 -13.90 -4.70 -1.86
C ASP A 142 -14.69 -5.51 -2.91
N ASP A 143 -14.82 -5.00 -4.13
CA ASP A 143 -15.44 -5.69 -5.27
C ASP A 143 -14.56 -6.82 -5.85
N VAL A 144 -13.25 -6.81 -5.57
CA VAL A 144 -12.29 -7.82 -6.04
C VAL A 144 -11.93 -8.75 -4.90
N SER A 145 -12.58 -9.92 -4.88
CA SER A 145 -12.40 -10.94 -3.85
C SER A 145 -12.51 -12.35 -4.43
N PRO A 146 -11.78 -13.36 -3.88
CA PRO A 146 -11.93 -14.76 -4.27
C PRO A 146 -13.38 -15.28 -4.17
N ASN A 147 -14.19 -14.67 -3.30
CA ASN A 147 -15.58 -15.08 -3.05
C ASN A 147 -16.58 -14.49 -4.05
N ASN A 148 -16.17 -13.53 -4.89
CA ASN A 148 -17.05 -12.88 -5.86
C ASN A 148 -16.34 -12.66 -7.20
N GLN A 149 -16.11 -13.76 -7.93
CA GLN A 149 -15.41 -13.71 -9.21
C GLN A 149 -16.15 -12.87 -10.26
N GLN A 150 -17.48 -12.86 -10.26
CA GLN A 150 -18.25 -12.05 -11.20
C GLN A 150 -17.95 -10.57 -11.00
N LYS A 151 -18.06 -10.07 -9.76
CA LYS A 151 -17.80 -8.67 -9.46
C LYS A 151 -16.33 -8.29 -9.66
N ALA A 152 -15.41 -9.22 -9.36
CA ALA A 152 -14.00 -9.04 -9.68
C ALA A 152 -13.78 -8.86 -11.20
N ASN A 153 -14.42 -9.70 -12.03
CA ASN A 153 -14.34 -9.62 -13.49
C ASN A 153 -14.96 -8.32 -14.03
N GLU A 154 -16.10 -7.89 -13.49
CA GLU A 154 -16.73 -6.61 -13.84
C GLU A 154 -15.79 -5.43 -13.55
N THR A 155 -15.17 -5.42 -12.38
CA THR A 155 -14.21 -4.38 -11.97
C THR A 155 -12.97 -4.38 -12.85
N ILE A 156 -12.40 -5.55 -13.11
CA ILE A 156 -11.26 -5.72 -14.03
C ILE A 156 -11.64 -5.23 -15.44
N ALA A 157 -12.86 -5.50 -15.92
CA ALA A 157 -13.31 -5.07 -17.23
C ALA A 157 -13.43 -3.55 -17.34
N VAL A 158 -13.92 -2.87 -16.30
CA VAL A 158 -13.98 -1.40 -16.24
C VAL A 158 -12.59 -0.80 -16.39
N LEU A 159 -11.64 -1.25 -15.59
CA LEU A 159 -10.26 -0.74 -15.61
C LEU A 159 -9.54 -1.09 -16.91
N SER A 160 -9.74 -2.31 -17.41
CA SER A 160 -9.13 -2.80 -18.64
C SER A 160 -9.61 -2.09 -19.91
N ALA A 161 -10.78 -1.44 -19.86
CA ALA A 161 -11.34 -0.77 -21.02
C ALA A 161 -10.41 0.32 -21.56
N PHE A 162 -9.68 1.03 -20.69
CA PHE A 162 -8.79 2.12 -21.09
C PHE A 162 -7.53 1.65 -21.85
N ASP A 163 -7.19 0.36 -21.79
CA ASP A 163 -6.07 -0.24 -22.53
C ASP A 163 -6.50 -1.03 -23.78
N GLN A 164 -7.80 -1.22 -23.99
CA GLN A 164 -8.34 -2.02 -25.10
C GLN A 164 -8.96 -1.14 -26.18
N GLU A 165 -8.34 -1.10 -27.37
CA GLU A 165 -8.79 -0.29 -28.52
C GLU A 165 -10.27 -0.49 -28.88
N LYS A 166 -10.80 -1.70 -28.68
CA LYS A 166 -12.18 -2.06 -29.03
C LYS A 166 -13.22 -1.70 -27.95
N SER A 167 -12.80 -1.15 -26.81
CA SER A 167 -13.68 -0.88 -25.67
C SER A 167 -14.55 0.37 -25.82
N GLY A 168 -14.24 1.24 -26.78
CA GLY A 168 -14.82 2.58 -26.88
C GLY A 168 -14.34 3.57 -25.81
N LYS A 169 -13.50 3.14 -24.86
CA LYS A 169 -12.89 3.96 -23.81
C LYS A 169 -11.36 4.01 -23.91
N PHE A 170 -10.78 3.48 -24.98
CA PHE A 170 -9.34 3.39 -25.15
C PHE A 170 -8.66 4.76 -25.00
N ILE A 171 -7.57 4.79 -24.24
CA ILE A 171 -6.74 5.97 -24.05
C ILE A 171 -5.39 5.73 -24.75
N GLU A 172 -5.08 6.61 -25.69
CA GLU A 172 -3.76 6.71 -26.30
C GLU A 172 -3.00 7.90 -25.68
N LEU A 173 -2.00 7.58 -24.86
CA LEU A 173 -1.15 8.61 -24.25
C LEU A 173 -0.07 9.06 -25.23
N GLN A 174 0.27 10.34 -25.17
CA GLN A 174 1.33 10.96 -25.98
C GLN A 174 2.22 11.85 -25.11
N GLY A 175 3.39 12.22 -25.64
CA GLY A 175 4.29 13.18 -25.01
C GLY A 175 4.72 12.79 -23.59
N GLU A 176 4.69 13.75 -22.66
CA GLU A 176 5.11 13.56 -21.27
C GLU A 176 4.31 12.47 -20.55
N LYS A 177 2.99 12.42 -20.75
CA LYS A 177 2.13 11.39 -20.14
C LYS A 177 2.54 9.98 -20.59
N PHE A 178 2.91 9.80 -21.85
CA PHE A 178 3.40 8.50 -22.34
C PHE A 178 4.76 8.11 -21.72
N GLN A 179 5.66 9.08 -21.52
CA GLN A 179 6.94 8.81 -20.85
C GLN A 179 6.73 8.43 -19.37
N ARG A 180 5.85 9.14 -18.66
CA ARG A 180 5.45 8.79 -17.29
C ARG A 180 4.83 7.39 -17.24
N TYR A 181 3.96 7.06 -18.19
CA TYR A 181 3.37 5.73 -18.32
C TYR A 181 4.45 4.64 -18.43
N ILE A 182 5.45 4.81 -19.31
CA ILE A 182 6.56 3.85 -19.44
C ILE A 182 7.32 3.73 -18.13
N LYS A 183 7.67 4.85 -17.50
CA LYS A 183 8.41 4.89 -16.23
C LYS A 183 7.66 4.16 -15.10
N ILE A 184 6.36 4.36 -14.98
CA ILE A 184 5.55 3.74 -13.91
C ILE A 184 5.35 2.26 -14.19
N THR A 185 4.86 1.92 -15.39
CA THR A 185 4.43 0.56 -15.71
C THR A 185 5.59 -0.41 -15.93
N SER A 186 6.81 0.08 -16.19
CA SER A 186 8.02 -0.76 -16.19
C SER A 186 8.47 -1.22 -14.79
N GLN A 187 7.95 -0.60 -13.72
CA GLN A 187 8.30 -0.94 -12.34
C GLN A 187 7.40 -2.01 -11.73
N ILE A 188 6.39 -2.50 -12.46
CA ILE A 188 5.44 -3.48 -11.94
C ILE A 188 5.22 -4.60 -12.96
N SER A 189 5.05 -5.82 -12.47
CA SER A 189 4.86 -7.03 -13.29
C SER A 189 3.68 -7.89 -12.82
N CYS A 190 3.28 -8.84 -13.66
CA CYS A 190 2.41 -9.96 -13.32
C CYS A 190 3.24 -11.27 -13.31
N GLU A 191 4.24 -11.33 -12.44
CA GLU A 191 5.19 -12.43 -12.31
C GLU A 191 4.52 -13.76 -11.95
N TYR A 192 3.37 -13.72 -11.28
CA TYR A 192 2.59 -14.89 -10.86
C TYR A 192 1.68 -15.46 -11.95
N CYS A 193 1.51 -14.77 -13.08
CA CYS A 193 0.59 -15.17 -14.15
C CYS A 193 1.32 -15.66 -15.40
N CYS A 194 2.25 -14.85 -15.92
CA CYS A 194 2.95 -15.14 -17.19
C CYS A 194 4.47 -15.00 -17.08
N GLY A 195 5.00 -14.71 -15.89
CA GLY A 195 6.44 -14.56 -15.65
C GLY A 195 7.09 -13.30 -16.26
N ALA A 196 6.32 -12.45 -16.94
CA ALA A 196 6.83 -11.21 -17.54
C ALA A 196 7.52 -10.33 -16.48
N GLU A 197 8.62 -9.68 -16.87
CA GLU A 197 9.40 -8.80 -15.97
C GLU A 197 8.75 -7.43 -15.75
N SER A 198 7.80 -7.07 -16.61
CA SER A 198 7.03 -5.82 -16.57
C SER A 198 5.70 -6.02 -17.30
N ILE A 199 4.68 -5.21 -17.00
CA ILE A 199 3.40 -5.24 -17.72
C ILE A 199 3.48 -4.63 -19.13
N ILE A 200 4.57 -3.91 -19.43
CA ILE A 200 4.92 -3.36 -20.75
C ILE A 200 6.34 -3.77 -21.21
N PHE A 201 6.58 -3.71 -22.51
CA PHE A 201 7.92 -3.65 -23.10
C PHE A 201 8.53 -2.26 -22.93
N PRO A 202 9.85 -2.08 -23.12
CA PRO A 202 10.52 -0.78 -22.99
C PRO A 202 9.96 0.32 -23.92
N ASP A 203 9.30 -0.05 -25.01
CA ASP A 203 8.65 0.87 -25.94
C ASP A 203 7.22 1.25 -25.54
N GLY A 204 6.76 0.83 -24.35
CA GLY A 204 5.42 1.11 -23.84
C GLY A 204 4.32 0.18 -24.37
N LYS A 205 4.64 -0.74 -25.29
CA LYS A 205 3.66 -1.74 -25.76
C LYS A 205 3.38 -2.77 -24.69
N ARG A 206 2.17 -3.33 -24.68
CA ARG A 206 1.77 -4.42 -23.77
C ARG A 206 2.74 -5.61 -23.84
N ALA A 207 3.23 -6.07 -22.68
CA ALA A 207 4.05 -7.28 -22.59
C ALA A 207 3.21 -8.57 -22.55
N CYS A 208 1.97 -8.49 -22.05
CA CYS A 208 1.07 -9.63 -21.97
C CYS A 208 -0.41 -9.23 -22.13
N GLY A 209 -1.23 -10.20 -22.55
CA GLY A 209 -2.67 -10.04 -22.79
C GLY A 209 -3.57 -10.52 -21.66
N CYS A 210 -3.04 -10.68 -20.44
CA CYS A 210 -3.84 -11.12 -19.29
C CYS A 210 -4.74 -9.98 -18.78
N ALA A 211 -5.94 -10.31 -18.30
CA ALA A 211 -6.93 -9.34 -17.82
C ALA A 211 -6.38 -8.42 -16.71
N HIS A 212 -5.62 -8.94 -15.75
CA HIS A 212 -5.00 -8.13 -14.70
C HIS A 212 -4.00 -7.12 -15.25
N SER A 213 -3.27 -7.49 -16.30
CA SER A 213 -2.30 -6.61 -16.95
C SER A 213 -3.00 -5.51 -17.76
N TYR A 214 -4.09 -5.85 -18.46
CA TYR A 214 -4.96 -4.85 -19.07
C TYR A 214 -5.54 -3.89 -18.03
N SER A 215 -5.99 -4.40 -16.89
CA SER A 215 -6.52 -3.59 -15.79
C SER A 215 -5.50 -2.58 -15.27
N MET A 216 -4.28 -3.04 -14.95
CA MET A 216 -3.23 -2.16 -14.42
C MET A 216 -2.75 -1.14 -15.45
N ARG A 217 -2.54 -1.54 -16.72
CA ARG A 217 -2.16 -0.58 -17.78
C ARG A 217 -3.29 0.41 -18.05
N GLY A 218 -4.54 -0.06 -18.06
CA GLY A 218 -5.73 0.77 -18.27
C GLY A 218 -5.92 1.79 -17.16
N LEU A 219 -5.76 1.39 -15.90
CA LEU A 219 -5.77 2.30 -14.76
C LEU A 219 -4.65 3.35 -14.85
N ALA A 220 -3.42 2.92 -15.16
CA ALA A 220 -2.30 3.86 -15.33
C ALA A 220 -2.60 4.90 -16.43
N LYS A 221 -3.18 4.46 -17.55
CA LYS A 221 -3.62 5.35 -18.63
C LYS A 221 -4.70 6.32 -18.19
N TYR A 222 -5.72 5.84 -17.45
CA TYR A 222 -6.78 6.69 -16.93
C TYR A 222 -6.24 7.77 -16.00
N LEU A 223 -5.43 7.39 -15.01
CA LEU A 223 -4.85 8.32 -14.03
C LEU A 223 -3.95 9.35 -14.70
N LEU A 224 -3.13 8.95 -15.68
CA LEU A 224 -2.29 9.89 -16.42
C LEU A 224 -3.09 10.79 -17.38
N ASP A 225 -4.20 10.31 -17.94
CA ASP A 225 -5.02 11.13 -18.81
C ASP A 225 -5.84 12.15 -18.02
N LYS A 226 -6.49 11.72 -16.93
CA LYS A 226 -7.48 12.50 -16.19
C LYS A 226 -6.96 13.18 -14.92
N HIS A 227 -5.95 12.61 -14.27
CA HIS A 227 -5.50 13.00 -12.93
C HIS A 227 -3.99 13.19 -12.83
N ALA A 228 -3.33 13.55 -13.95
CA ALA A 228 -1.87 13.67 -14.03
C ALA A 228 -1.28 14.67 -13.04
N ASP A 229 -2.06 15.70 -12.69
CA ASP A 229 -1.69 16.78 -11.78
C ASP A 229 -2.04 16.48 -10.31
N GLU A 230 -2.88 15.47 -10.07
CA GLU A 230 -3.33 15.04 -8.74
C GLU A 230 -2.55 13.83 -8.23
N PHE A 231 -1.98 13.03 -9.15
CA PHE A 231 -1.15 11.87 -8.85
C PHE A 231 0.28 12.03 -9.35
N THR A 232 1.23 11.88 -8.44
CA THR A 232 2.64 11.65 -8.76
C THR A 232 2.86 10.24 -9.30
N ASP A 233 3.99 9.99 -9.95
CA ASP A 233 4.33 8.66 -10.49
C ASP A 233 4.30 7.56 -9.42
N ASP A 234 4.79 7.87 -8.22
CA ASP A 234 4.83 6.93 -7.10
C ASP A 234 3.42 6.64 -6.58
N GLN A 235 2.53 7.65 -6.54
CA GLN A 235 1.14 7.42 -6.16
C GLN A 235 0.39 6.57 -7.19
N ILE A 236 0.64 6.77 -8.49
CA ILE A 236 0.05 5.88 -9.53
C ILE A 236 0.60 4.46 -9.35
N LEU A 237 1.90 4.29 -9.15
CA LEU A 237 2.50 2.97 -8.90
C LEU A 237 1.91 2.31 -7.64
N GLU A 238 1.66 3.09 -6.60
CA GLU A 238 1.00 2.63 -5.38
C GLU A 238 -0.41 2.13 -5.65
N GLU A 239 -1.22 2.86 -6.44
CA GLU A 239 -2.56 2.43 -6.85
C GLU A 239 -2.51 1.14 -7.67
N LEU A 240 -1.58 1.00 -8.63
CA LEU A 240 -1.39 -0.27 -9.34
C LEU A 240 -1.03 -1.41 -8.37
N GLY A 241 -0.22 -1.12 -7.36
CA GLY A 241 0.17 -2.07 -6.34
C GLY A 241 -0.97 -2.54 -5.45
N LYS A 242 -1.91 -1.65 -5.12
CA LYS A 242 -3.16 -1.98 -4.40
C LYS A 242 -3.97 -2.99 -5.22
N TRP A 243 -4.23 -2.72 -6.50
CA TRP A 243 -4.97 -3.64 -7.37
C TRP A 243 -4.25 -4.98 -7.55
N LYS A 244 -2.93 -4.98 -7.76
CA LYS A 244 -2.14 -6.21 -7.84
C LYS A 244 -2.26 -7.07 -6.59
N THR A 245 -2.32 -6.44 -5.41
CA THR A 245 -2.52 -7.14 -4.13
C THR A 245 -3.84 -7.92 -4.10
N LEU A 246 -4.91 -7.34 -4.66
CA LEU A 246 -6.22 -8.00 -4.76
C LEU A 246 -6.23 -9.13 -5.82
N TYR A 247 -5.48 -8.97 -6.92
CA TYR A 247 -5.42 -9.97 -7.99
C TYR A 247 -4.66 -11.24 -7.60
N PHE A 248 -3.64 -11.11 -6.74
CA PHE A 248 -2.77 -12.23 -6.34
C PHE A 248 -2.64 -12.33 -4.80
N PRO A 249 -3.75 -12.59 -4.09
CA PRO A 249 -3.81 -12.47 -2.64
C PRO A 249 -2.82 -13.38 -1.90
N GLY A 250 -2.66 -14.64 -2.34
CA GLY A 250 -1.73 -15.58 -1.74
C GLY A 250 -0.27 -15.15 -1.89
N ALA A 251 0.14 -14.83 -3.11
CA ALA A 251 1.51 -14.44 -3.40
C ALA A 251 1.90 -13.13 -2.70
N LEU A 252 1.01 -12.12 -2.68
CA LEU A 252 1.31 -10.87 -1.99
C LEU A 252 1.23 -10.99 -0.46
N ALA A 253 0.41 -11.89 0.10
CA ALA A 253 0.46 -12.17 1.53
C ALA A 253 1.82 -12.77 1.94
N GLN A 254 2.33 -13.75 1.18
CA GLN A 254 3.66 -14.33 1.40
C GLN A 254 4.77 -13.27 1.27
N LYS A 255 4.70 -12.43 0.23
CA LYS A 255 5.66 -11.35 0.02
C LYS A 255 5.63 -10.32 1.13
N ALA A 256 4.46 -9.97 1.65
CA ALA A 256 4.34 -9.06 2.78
C ALA A 256 5.02 -9.62 4.04
N GLN A 257 4.87 -10.92 4.31
CA GLN A 257 5.60 -11.57 5.40
C GLN A 257 7.11 -11.52 5.17
N ALA A 258 7.57 -11.80 3.95
CA ALA A 258 8.99 -11.73 3.61
C ALA A 258 9.58 -10.30 3.76
N LEU A 259 8.80 -9.25 3.48
CA LEU A 259 9.20 -7.86 3.74
C LEU A 259 9.38 -7.61 5.24
N LYS A 260 8.40 -8.06 6.05
CA LYS A 260 8.42 -7.93 7.51
C LYS A 260 9.63 -8.64 8.12
N ASP A 261 9.90 -9.88 7.70
CA ASP A 261 11.01 -10.69 8.21
C ASP A 261 12.39 -10.07 7.89
N LYS A 262 12.47 -9.30 6.79
CA LYS A 262 13.70 -8.59 6.38
C LYS A 262 13.77 -7.15 6.89
N GLY A 263 12.82 -6.71 7.71
CA GLY A 263 12.77 -5.34 8.23
C GLY A 263 12.58 -4.28 7.15
N ILE A 264 11.96 -4.65 6.02
CA ILE A 264 11.64 -3.71 4.94
C ILE A 264 10.28 -3.08 5.25
N GLU A 265 10.21 -1.76 5.17
CA GLU A 265 8.98 -1.00 5.40
C GLU A 265 7.85 -1.47 4.46
N PHE A 266 6.66 -1.66 5.03
CA PHE A 266 5.48 -1.96 4.26
C PHE A 266 5.00 -0.72 3.48
N SER A 267 4.90 -0.87 2.17
CA SER A 267 4.15 0.03 1.29
C SER A 267 3.67 -0.78 0.10
N TYR A 268 2.59 -0.35 -0.57
CA TYR A 268 2.13 -1.05 -1.78
C TYR A 268 3.17 -1.02 -2.91
N ILE A 269 4.04 0.00 -2.93
CA ILE A 269 5.18 0.04 -3.85
C ILE A 269 6.17 -1.07 -3.51
N ASN A 270 6.64 -1.19 -2.27
CA ASN A 270 7.58 -2.25 -1.88
C ASN A 270 6.97 -3.65 -2.04
N LEU A 271 5.67 -3.78 -1.76
CA LEU A 271 4.92 -5.02 -1.88
C LEU A 271 4.75 -5.46 -3.33
N ALA A 272 4.28 -4.57 -4.21
CA ALA A 272 3.77 -4.98 -5.52
C ALA A 272 4.73 -4.68 -6.68
N SER A 273 5.66 -3.74 -6.52
CA SER A 273 6.64 -3.41 -7.57
C SER A 273 7.71 -4.50 -7.74
N ASN A 274 8.49 -4.34 -8.80
CA ASN A 274 9.61 -5.18 -9.15
C ASN A 274 10.81 -5.02 -8.21
N LYS A 275 10.83 -3.99 -7.35
CA LYS A 275 11.95 -3.69 -6.44
C LYS A 275 12.36 -4.87 -5.56
N TYR A 276 11.37 -5.63 -5.08
CA TYR A 276 11.56 -6.83 -4.27
C TYR A 276 10.93 -8.06 -4.92
N ARG A 277 10.95 -8.14 -6.26
CA ARG A 277 10.40 -9.28 -6.99
C ARG A 277 11.05 -10.59 -6.53
N GLY A 278 10.24 -11.61 -6.23
CA GLY A 278 10.73 -12.94 -5.84
C GLY A 278 11.29 -13.00 -4.42
N LEU A 279 11.05 -11.99 -3.58
CA LEU A 279 11.43 -12.01 -2.16
C LEU A 279 10.73 -13.14 -1.39
N GLU A 280 9.54 -13.51 -1.86
CA GLU A 280 8.66 -14.58 -1.40
C GLU A 280 9.12 -15.98 -1.82
N ASN A 281 10.15 -16.11 -2.68
CA ASN A 281 10.61 -17.41 -3.16
C ASN A 281 11.39 -18.17 -2.06
N GLY A 282 10.61 -18.90 -1.25
CA GLY A 282 11.02 -19.88 -0.25
C GLY A 282 9.92 -20.90 0.08
N GLU A 283 8.68 -20.66 -0.37
CA GLU A 283 7.53 -21.57 -0.20
C GLU A 283 6.74 -21.69 -1.52
N PRO A 284 6.00 -22.80 -1.74
CA PRO A 284 5.21 -22.98 -2.95
C PRO A 284 4.25 -21.81 -3.17
N GLN A 285 4.22 -21.32 -4.42
CA GLN A 285 3.35 -20.24 -4.91
C GLN A 285 1.88 -20.71 -4.97
N GLY A 286 1.31 -21.02 -3.81
CA GLY A 286 -0.08 -21.43 -3.63
C GLY A 286 -0.98 -20.20 -3.50
N GLY A 287 -1.40 -19.63 -4.62
CA GLY A 287 -2.40 -18.56 -4.64
C GLY A 287 -3.25 -18.64 -5.89
N SER A 288 -4.56 -18.88 -5.71
CA SER A 288 -5.54 -18.72 -6.79
C SER A 288 -5.64 -17.23 -7.15
N MET A 289 -5.62 -16.90 -8.45
CA MET A 289 -5.81 -15.54 -8.94
C MET A 289 -7.28 -15.12 -8.78
N VAL A 290 -7.53 -13.84 -8.54
CA VAL A 290 -8.89 -13.29 -8.43
C VAL A 290 -9.31 -12.64 -9.74
N GLY A 291 -10.33 -13.23 -10.38
CA GLY A 291 -10.84 -12.77 -11.68
C GLY A 291 -9.87 -12.99 -12.85
N GLY A 292 -10.29 -12.54 -14.04
CA GLY A 292 -9.49 -12.60 -15.27
C GLY A 292 -9.84 -13.74 -16.24
N CYS A 293 -11.12 -14.12 -16.31
CA CYS A 293 -11.66 -15.03 -17.32
C CYS A 293 -11.62 -14.41 -18.73
#